data_AF-A0A915AA19-F1
#
_entry.id   AF-A0A915AA19-F1
#
_cell.length_a   1.000
_cell.length_b   1.000
_cell.length_c   1.000
_cell.angle_alpha   90.00
_cell.angle_beta   90.00
_cell.angle_gamma   90.00
#
_symmetry.space_group_name_H-M   'P 1'
#
loop_
_entity.id
_entity.type
_entity.pdbx_description
1 polymer ?
#
loop_
_entity_poly.entity_id
_entity_poly.type
_entity_poly.pdbx_seq_one_letter_code
_entity_poly.pdbx_strand_id
1 'polypeptide(L)'
;MSLARDCLVPYIIWHEMMHALGFEHEHQRPDRDAYIRVQYSNVVPGQIANFEKLGMNEVDLYGHAYDYHSIMHYDGTAFGRFDRKSRKRLVTMIPIKKGVRLNDNTEFTMLDVEKLNRLGECMEQSDGGNGADNCKDTGSNCLVLAKRGFCDLDLYR
;
A
#
# COMPACT_ATOMS: atom_id res chain seq x y z
N MET A 1 -1.75 -11.51 -10.82
CA MET A 1 -2.96 -10.91 -10.23
C MET A 1 -4.18 -11.75 -10.59
N SER A 2 -4.99 -12.12 -9.59
CA SER A 2 -6.27 -12.82 -9.77
C SER A 2 -7.30 -12.17 -8.85
N LEU A 3 -8.38 -11.63 -9.40
CA LEU A 3 -9.43 -10.94 -8.64
C LEU A 3 -10.71 -11.77 -8.66
N ALA A 4 -11.07 -12.34 -7.52
CA ALA A 4 -12.37 -12.97 -7.32
C ALA A 4 -13.48 -11.91 -7.19
N ARG A 5 -14.74 -12.32 -7.26
CA ARG A 5 -15.90 -11.41 -7.30
C ARG A 5 -15.97 -10.48 -6.08
N ASP A 6 -15.57 -10.97 -4.92
CA ASP A 6 -15.47 -10.26 -3.65
C ASP A 6 -14.25 -9.32 -3.57
N CYS A 7 -13.26 -9.49 -4.44
CA CYS A 7 -12.10 -8.61 -4.57
C CYS A 7 -12.32 -7.46 -5.57
N LEU A 8 -13.47 -7.39 -6.25
CA LEU A 8 -13.81 -6.32 -7.21
C LEU A 8 -14.29 -5.05 -6.49
N VAL A 9 -13.50 -4.59 -5.52
CA VAL A 9 -13.70 -3.32 -4.81
C VAL A 9 -12.49 -2.42 -5.06
N PRO A 10 -12.67 -1.10 -5.23
CA PRO A 10 -11.62 -0.21 -5.72
C PRO A 10 -10.29 -0.32 -4.99
N TYR A 11 -10.31 -0.28 -3.65
CA TYR A 11 -9.08 -0.32 -2.86
C TYR A 11 -8.30 -1.64 -2.98
N ILE A 12 -8.99 -2.79 -3.12
CA ILE A 12 -8.31 -4.07 -3.35
C ILE A 12 -7.70 -4.09 -4.76
N ILE A 13 -8.41 -3.57 -5.76
CA ILE A 13 -7.88 -3.46 -7.12
C ILE A 13 -6.59 -2.63 -7.11
N TRP A 14 -6.56 -1.53 -6.38
CA TRP A 14 -5.38 -0.68 -6.26
C TRP A 14 -4.21 -1.36 -5.54
N HIS A 15 -4.48 -2.03 -4.43
CA HIS A 15 -3.48 -2.83 -3.71
C HIS A 15 -2.85 -3.91 -4.61
N GLU A 16 -3.68 -4.66 -5.34
CA GLU A 16 -3.20 -5.71 -6.25
C GLU A 16 -2.48 -5.15 -7.48
N MET A 17 -2.88 -3.95 -7.93
CA MET A 17 -2.17 -3.26 -9.01
C MET A 17 -0.79 -2.77 -8.56
N MET A 18 -0.66 -2.28 -7.33
CA MET A 18 0.65 -1.95 -6.75
C MET A 18 1.56 -3.16 -6.69
N HIS A 19 1.07 -4.33 -6.26
CA HIS A 19 1.82 -5.58 -6.35
C HIS A 19 2.25 -5.90 -7.79
N ALA A 20 1.37 -5.73 -8.77
CA ALA A 20 1.70 -5.95 -10.18
C ALA A 20 2.79 -5.00 -10.71
N LEU A 21 2.89 -3.79 -10.15
CA LEU A 21 3.94 -2.81 -10.45
C LEU A 21 5.26 -3.07 -9.71
N GLY A 22 5.28 -3.99 -8.75
CA GLY A 22 6.48 -4.38 -8.00
C GLY A 22 6.58 -3.77 -6.60
N PHE A 23 5.48 -3.23 -6.06
CA PHE A 23 5.44 -2.83 -4.65
C PHE A 23 5.11 -4.03 -3.76
N GLU A 24 5.78 -4.09 -2.62
CA GLU A 24 5.55 -5.09 -1.59
C GLU A 24 4.91 -4.45 -0.35
N HIS A 25 4.45 -5.27 0.59
CA HIS A 25 3.76 -4.75 1.76
C HIS A 25 4.68 -3.88 2.64
N GLU A 26 4.13 -2.77 3.13
CA GLU A 26 4.89 -1.79 3.92
C GLU A 26 5.43 -2.42 5.23
N HIS A 27 4.71 -3.37 5.84
CA HIS A 27 5.16 -4.07 7.06
C HIS A 27 6.29 -5.08 6.84
N GLN A 28 6.63 -5.37 5.58
CA GLN A 28 7.76 -6.21 5.21
C GLN A 28 9.04 -5.42 4.97
N ARG A 29 9.03 -4.08 5.09
CA ARG A 29 10.24 -3.27 4.99
C ARG A 29 11.36 -3.78 5.93
N PRO A 30 12.64 -3.72 5.50
CA PRO A 30 13.77 -4.12 6.33
C PRO A 30 13.84 -3.39 7.68
N ASP A 31 13.43 -2.11 7.70
CA ASP A 31 13.44 -1.19 8.84
C ASP A 31 12.16 -1.25 9.71
N ARG A 32 11.18 -2.09 9.37
CA ARG A 32 9.85 -2.12 10.01
C ARG A 32 9.87 -2.31 11.52
N ASP A 33 10.89 -2.97 12.08
CA ASP A 33 11.00 -3.23 13.53
C ASP A 33 11.24 -1.94 14.35
N ALA A 34 11.60 -0.82 13.71
CA ALA A 34 11.63 0.50 14.33
C ALA A 34 10.24 1.15 14.46
N TYR A 35 9.24 0.62 13.74
CA TYR A 35 7.91 1.23 13.60
C TYR A 35 6.79 0.37 14.15
N ILE A 36 6.89 -0.96 14.01
CA ILE A 36 5.91 -1.93 14.48
C ILE A 36 6.59 -3.10 15.19
N ARG A 37 5.80 -3.81 16.01
CA ARG A 37 6.19 -5.07 16.62
C ARG A 37 5.20 -6.17 16.23
N VAL A 38 5.71 -7.24 15.63
CA VAL A 38 4.91 -8.42 15.25
C VAL A 38 4.79 -9.37 16.44
N GLN A 39 3.56 -9.70 16.80
CA GLN A 39 3.19 -10.67 17.83
C GLN A 39 3.03 -12.04 17.18
N TYR A 40 4.15 -12.68 16.83
CA TYR A 40 4.16 -14.01 16.18
C TYR A 40 3.37 -15.06 16.97
N SER A 41 3.36 -14.96 18.30
CA SER A 41 2.56 -15.82 19.16
C SER A 41 1.07 -15.72 18.92
N ASN A 42 0.55 -14.69 18.22
CA ASN A 42 -0.88 -14.49 17.91
C ASN A 42 -1.24 -14.85 16.46
N VAL A 43 -0.24 -15.08 15.61
CA VAL A 43 -0.43 -15.42 14.19
C VAL A 43 -0.97 -16.86 14.07
N VAL A 44 -1.81 -17.09 13.06
CA VAL A 44 -2.30 -18.44 12.72
C VAL A 44 -1.10 -19.31 12.29
N PRO A 45 -0.98 -20.56 12.78
CA PRO A 45 0.08 -21.46 12.33
C PRO A 45 0.13 -21.58 10.80
N GLY A 46 1.33 -21.53 10.22
CA GLY A 46 1.54 -21.52 8.77
C GLY A 46 1.46 -20.15 8.09
N GLN A 47 1.05 -19.09 8.80
CA GLN A 47 0.93 -17.73 8.24
C GLN A 47 2.07 -16.79 8.66
N ILE A 48 3.11 -17.33 9.33
CA ILE A 48 4.27 -16.56 9.81
C ILE A 48 5.04 -15.92 8.65
N ALA A 49 5.13 -16.63 7.51
CA ALA A 49 5.84 -16.17 6.33
C ALA A 49 5.33 -14.82 5.78
N ASN A 50 4.03 -14.51 5.94
CA ASN A 50 3.47 -13.21 5.51
C ASN A 50 4.01 -12.02 6.31
N PHE A 51 4.74 -12.25 7.40
CA PHE A 51 5.36 -11.21 8.23
C PHE A 51 6.90 -11.20 8.11
N GLU A 52 7.46 -12.01 7.20
CA GLU A 52 8.89 -11.98 6.91
C GLU A 52 9.26 -10.66 6.27
N LYS A 53 10.39 -10.11 6.72
CA LYS A 53 10.94 -8.87 6.18
C LYS A 53 11.67 -9.19 4.89
N LEU A 54 11.57 -8.28 3.94
CA LEU A 54 12.46 -8.23 2.78
C LEU A 54 13.86 -7.86 3.23
N GLY A 55 14.85 -8.33 2.47
CA GLY A 55 16.24 -7.94 2.58
C GLY A 55 16.48 -6.51 2.06
N MET A 56 17.56 -5.89 2.53
CA MET A 56 17.94 -4.53 2.13
C MET A 56 18.18 -4.35 0.62
N ASN A 57 18.45 -5.44 -0.09
CA ASN A 57 18.71 -5.43 -1.54
C ASN A 57 17.48 -5.81 -2.37
N GLU A 58 16.35 -6.14 -1.72
CA GLU A 58 15.12 -6.59 -2.39
C GLU A 58 14.10 -5.45 -2.52
N VAL A 59 14.27 -4.35 -1.80
CA VAL A 59 13.35 -3.20 -1.81
C VAL A 59 14.11 -1.87 -1.76
N ASP A 60 13.66 -0.92 -2.58
CA ASP A 60 14.07 0.48 -2.46
C ASP A 60 13.01 1.24 -1.66
N LEU A 61 13.44 1.88 -0.57
CA LEU A 61 12.56 2.70 0.28
C LEU A 61 12.34 4.10 -0.30
N TYR A 62 13.09 4.45 -1.36
CA TYR A 62 13.12 5.76 -2.01
C TYR A 62 13.40 6.92 -1.05
N GLY A 63 13.96 6.63 0.13
CA GLY A 63 14.18 7.61 1.20
C GLY A 63 12.92 8.04 1.94
N HIS A 64 11.76 7.41 1.70
CA HIS A 64 10.51 7.75 2.39
C HIS A 64 10.45 7.16 3.80
N ALA A 65 9.79 7.89 4.69
CA ALA A 65 9.44 7.41 6.02
C ALA A 65 8.51 6.18 5.95
N TYR A 66 8.41 5.44 7.04
CA TYR A 66 7.47 4.33 7.16
C TYR A 66 6.03 4.83 7.19
N ASP A 67 5.18 4.26 6.34
CA ASP A 67 3.80 4.69 6.20
C ASP A 67 2.79 3.70 6.80
N TYR A 68 2.35 3.98 8.02
CA TYR A 68 1.33 3.17 8.69
C TYR A 68 -0.02 3.11 7.97
N HIS A 69 -0.28 4.07 7.07
CA HIS A 69 -1.56 4.23 6.37
C HIS A 69 -1.47 3.88 4.88
N SER A 70 -0.30 3.42 4.41
CA SER A 70 -0.13 2.95 3.05
C SER A 70 -1.20 1.91 2.71
N ILE A 71 -1.74 1.97 1.49
CA ILE A 71 -2.66 0.94 0.99
C ILE A 71 -1.99 -0.44 0.98
N MET A 72 -0.66 -0.50 0.99
CA MET A 72 0.15 -1.72 1.06
C MET A 72 0.44 -2.19 2.48
N HIS A 73 -0.06 -1.51 3.52
CA HIS A 73 0.15 -1.91 4.91
C HIS A 73 -1.00 -2.79 5.40
N TYR A 74 -0.68 -3.98 5.94
CA TYR A 74 -1.68 -4.83 6.59
C TYR A 74 -2.31 -4.21 7.83
N ASP A 75 -3.56 -4.57 8.11
CA ASP A 75 -4.23 -4.19 9.35
C ASP A 75 -3.59 -4.84 10.58
N GLY A 76 -3.85 -4.29 11.77
CA GLY A 76 -3.23 -4.75 13.02
C GLY A 76 -3.60 -6.17 13.46
N THR A 77 -4.62 -6.78 12.85
CA THR A 77 -5.13 -8.12 13.15
C THR A 77 -4.97 -9.11 12.00
N ALA A 78 -4.30 -8.70 10.92
CA ALA A 78 -4.02 -9.54 9.76
C ALA A 78 -3.46 -10.90 10.20
N PHE A 79 -4.01 -11.98 9.65
CA PHE A 79 -3.66 -13.37 9.98
C PHE A 79 -3.66 -13.73 11.48
N GLY A 80 -4.35 -12.94 12.31
CA GLY A 80 -4.52 -13.21 13.73
C GLY A 80 -5.43 -14.40 13.98
N ARG A 81 -5.07 -15.23 14.96
CA ARG A 81 -5.94 -16.32 15.42
C ARG A 81 -7.26 -15.74 15.92
N PHE A 82 -8.35 -16.46 15.67
CA PHE A 82 -9.66 -16.09 16.17
C PHE A 82 -9.78 -16.46 17.65
N ASP A 83 -10.02 -15.47 18.51
CA ASP A 83 -10.34 -15.70 19.91
C ASP A 83 -11.86 -15.92 20.08
N ARG A 84 -12.22 -17.12 20.50
CA ARG A 84 -13.62 -17.52 20.71
C ARG A 84 -14.29 -16.75 21.85
N LYS A 85 -13.53 -16.28 22.85
CA LYS A 85 -14.08 -15.55 24.00
C LYS A 85 -14.47 -14.12 23.61
N SER A 86 -13.55 -13.37 22.99
CA SER A 86 -13.83 -12.00 22.53
C SER A 86 -14.56 -11.92 21.19
N ARG A 87 -14.68 -13.03 20.45
CA ARG A 87 -15.27 -13.11 19.10
C ARG A 87 -14.54 -12.22 18.09
N LYS A 88 -13.23 -12.02 18.26
CA LYS A 88 -12.39 -11.16 17.42
C LYS A 88 -11.08 -11.87 17.05
N ARG A 89 -10.43 -11.40 15.97
CA ARG A 89 -9.05 -11.79 15.67
C ARG A 89 -8.10 -11.13 16.68
N LEU A 90 -7.08 -11.87 17.08
CA LEU A 90 -6.02 -11.34 17.94
C LEU A 90 -5.16 -10.35 17.15
N VAL A 91 -4.68 -9.31 17.85
CA VAL A 91 -3.74 -8.33 17.29
C VAL A 91 -2.40 -9.02 17.01
N THR A 92 -1.93 -8.92 15.76
CA THR A 92 -0.66 -9.47 15.28
C THR A 92 0.40 -8.39 15.08
N MET A 93 0.01 -7.14 14.86
CA MET A 93 0.95 -6.02 14.71
C MET A 93 0.59 -4.87 15.62
N ILE A 94 1.59 -4.36 16.34
CA ILE A 94 1.44 -3.24 17.29
C ILE A 94 2.38 -2.11 16.87
N PRO A 95 1.87 -0.90 16.57
CA PRO A 95 2.73 0.24 16.27
C PRO A 95 3.50 0.68 17.52
N ILE A 96 4.76 1.04 17.33
CA ILE A 96 5.64 1.56 18.39
C ILE A 96 5.27 3.02 18.71
N LYS A 97 4.90 3.79 17.69
CA LYS A 97 4.42 5.17 17.85
C LYS A 97 3.06 5.18 18.54
N LYS A 98 2.97 5.86 19.68
CA LYS A 98 1.72 6.01 20.44
C LYS A 98 0.66 6.76 19.63
N GLY A 99 -0.59 6.33 19.74
CA GLY A 99 -1.74 6.94 19.07
C GLY A 99 -1.99 6.46 17.64
N VAL A 100 -1.05 5.71 17.04
CA VAL A 100 -1.24 5.10 15.72
C VAL A 100 -2.16 3.88 15.83
N ARG A 101 -3.06 3.73 14.87
CA ARG A 101 -3.95 2.58 14.72
C ARG A 101 -3.72 1.98 13.32
N LEU A 102 -3.56 0.67 13.27
CA LEU A 102 -3.42 -0.09 12.04
C LEU A 102 -4.79 -0.64 11.67
N ASN A 103 -5.47 0.05 10.77
CA ASN A 103 -6.78 -0.34 10.23
C ASN A 103 -6.61 -0.87 8.80
N ASP A 104 -7.69 -1.35 8.20
CA ASP A 104 -7.73 -1.52 6.74
C ASP A 104 -7.62 -0.15 6.07
N ASN A 105 -6.60 0.03 5.23
CA ASN A 105 -6.38 1.26 4.48
C ASN A 105 -7.04 1.13 3.10
N THR A 106 -7.91 2.07 2.75
CA THR A 106 -8.75 1.99 1.53
C THR A 106 -8.39 3.00 0.46
N GLU A 107 -7.41 3.86 0.74
CA GLU A 107 -7.01 4.99 -0.11
C GLU A 107 -5.48 5.04 -0.18
N PHE A 108 -4.97 5.61 -1.26
CA PHE A 108 -3.55 5.93 -1.35
C PHE A 108 -3.20 7.05 -0.38
N THR A 109 -2.04 6.92 0.28
CA THR A 109 -1.43 8.08 0.94
C THR A 109 -0.65 8.91 -0.08
N MET A 110 -0.25 10.12 0.33
CA MET A 110 0.69 10.91 -0.46
C MET A 110 2.00 10.15 -0.72
N LEU A 111 2.47 9.33 0.23
CA LEU A 111 3.69 8.55 0.06
C LEU A 111 3.51 7.40 -0.93
N ASP A 112 2.33 6.78 -1.01
CA ASP A 112 2.05 5.78 -2.05
C ASP A 112 2.09 6.41 -3.45
N VAL A 113 1.50 7.60 -3.60
CA VAL A 113 1.53 8.36 -4.87
C VAL A 113 2.94 8.80 -5.22
N GLU A 114 3.73 9.32 -4.27
CA GLU A 114 5.13 9.70 -4.50
C GLU A 114 5.98 8.50 -4.95
N LYS A 115 5.79 7.33 -4.36
CA LYS A 115 6.46 6.08 -4.75
C LYS A 115 6.10 5.67 -6.18
N LEU A 116 4.81 5.72 -6.55
CA LEU A 116 4.33 5.43 -7.91
C LEU A 116 4.91 6.42 -8.92
N ASN A 117 4.87 7.70 -8.59
CA ASN A 117 5.42 8.78 -9.39
C ASN A 117 6.92 8.56 -9.62
N ARG A 118 7.69 8.24 -8.58
CA ARG A 118 9.11 7.94 -8.73
C ARG A 118 9.39 6.72 -9.62
N LEU A 119 8.60 5.66 -9.48
CA LEU A 119 8.70 4.48 -10.35
C LEU A 119 8.39 4.82 -11.82
N GLY A 120 7.39 5.67 -12.05
CA GLY A 120 6.98 6.13 -13.37
C GLY A 120 7.82 7.28 -13.94
N GLU A 121 8.93 7.67 -13.28
CA GLU A 121 9.74 8.85 -13.62
C GLU A 121 8.93 10.15 -13.71
N CYS A 122 7.85 10.18 -12.94
CA CYS A 122 6.85 11.21 -12.82
C CYS A 122 7.29 12.19 -11.73
N MET A 123 7.90 13.32 -12.09
CA MET A 123 8.45 14.26 -11.11
C MET A 123 7.73 15.60 -11.18
N GLU A 124 7.02 15.97 -10.11
CA GLU A 124 6.63 17.36 -9.91
C GLU A 124 7.90 18.17 -9.66
N GLN A 125 8.36 18.92 -10.65
CA GLN A 125 9.42 19.90 -10.43
C GLN A 125 8.85 21.03 -9.59
N SER A 126 9.27 21.07 -8.32
CA SER A 126 9.05 22.18 -7.41
C SER A 126 9.98 23.33 -7.79
N ASP A 127 9.70 24.01 -8.90
CA ASP A 127 10.27 25.33 -9.15
C ASP A 127 9.30 26.17 -10.00
N GLY A 128 8.97 27.36 -9.50
CA GLY A 128 7.98 28.29 -10.04
C GLY A 128 8.30 28.85 -11.43
N GLY A 129 8.27 28.00 -12.46
CA GLY A 129 8.34 28.42 -13.85
C GLY A 129 8.21 27.25 -14.83
N ASN A 130 7.07 27.16 -15.52
CA ASN A 130 6.88 26.47 -16.81
C ASN A 130 7.65 25.14 -17.03
N GLY A 131 7.68 24.26 -16.04
CA GLY A 131 8.12 22.87 -16.19
C GLY A 131 6.95 22.04 -16.72
N ALA A 132 7.13 21.36 -17.85
CA ALA A 132 6.12 20.45 -18.38
C ALA A 132 5.90 19.31 -17.39
N ASP A 133 4.68 19.19 -16.88
CA ASP A 133 4.21 18.03 -16.11
C ASP A 133 4.44 16.76 -16.95
N ASN A 134 5.46 15.99 -16.59
CA ASN A 134 5.85 14.79 -17.32
C ASN A 134 4.94 13.60 -17.00
N CYS A 135 3.98 13.77 -16.08
CA CYS A 135 2.94 12.79 -15.75
C CYS A 135 1.69 12.89 -16.61
N LYS A 136 1.77 13.62 -17.73
CA LYS A 136 0.67 13.67 -18.67
C LYS A 136 0.57 12.37 -19.45
N ASP A 137 -0.60 11.73 -19.39
CA ASP A 137 -0.91 10.61 -20.29
C ASP A 137 -0.89 11.09 -21.75
N THR A 138 0.17 10.73 -22.47
CA THR A 138 0.34 10.99 -23.91
C THR A 138 -0.13 9.83 -24.78
N GLY A 139 -0.82 8.85 -24.19
CA GLY A 139 -1.38 7.72 -24.91
C GLY A 139 -2.34 8.19 -26.00
N SER A 140 -2.22 7.63 -27.20
CA SER A 140 -3.06 7.99 -28.36
C SER A 140 -4.56 7.81 -28.09
N ASN A 141 -4.91 6.93 -27.15
CA ASN A 141 -6.29 6.66 -26.74
C ASN A 141 -6.73 7.44 -25.51
N CYS A 142 -5.87 8.25 -24.88
CA CYS A 142 -6.17 8.96 -23.63
C CYS A 142 -7.48 9.78 -23.75
N LEU A 143 -7.60 10.60 -24.79
CA LEU A 143 -8.82 11.39 -25.04
C LEU A 143 -10.07 10.54 -25.28
N VAL A 144 -9.92 9.35 -25.87
CA VAL A 144 -11.03 8.44 -26.14
C VAL A 144 -11.48 7.75 -24.86
N LEU A 145 -10.53 7.33 -24.02
CA LEU A 145 -10.80 6.69 -22.72
C LEU A 145 -11.37 7.70 -21.73
N ALA A 146 -10.82 8.91 -21.67
CA ALA A 146 -11.37 10.01 -20.87
C ALA A 146 -12.83 10.30 -21.23
N LYS A 147 -13.15 10.45 -22.53
CA LYS A 147 -14.55 10.62 -23.00
C LYS A 147 -15.48 9.46 -22.65
N ARG A 148 -14.94 8.26 -22.42
CA ARG A 148 -15.70 7.09 -21.97
C ARG A 148 -15.85 7.03 -20.44
N GLY A 149 -15.40 8.06 -19.73
CA GLY A 149 -15.51 8.20 -18.27
C GLY A 149 -14.39 7.51 -17.49
N PHE A 150 -13.35 6.98 -18.15
CA PHE A 150 -12.27 6.28 -17.44
C PHE A 150 -11.40 7.21 -16.58
N CYS A 151 -11.48 8.53 -16.75
CA CYS A 151 -10.75 9.53 -15.95
C CYS A 151 -11.67 10.42 -15.09
N ASP A 152 -12.99 10.24 -15.19
CA ASP A 152 -14.00 11.06 -14.48
C ASP A 152 -14.65 10.31 -13.31
N LEU A 153 -14.21 9.10 -13.01
CA LEU A 153 -14.67 8.39 -11.81
C LEU A 153 -14.00 9.04 -10.60
N ASP A 154 -14.80 9.44 -9.61
CA ASP A 154 -14.34 9.90 -8.28
C ASP A 154 -13.46 8.86 -7.55
N LEU A 155 -13.29 7.67 -8.13
CA LEU A 155 -12.37 6.61 -7.70
C LEU A 155 -10.89 6.88 -8.03
N TYR A 156 -10.59 7.85 -8.90
CA TYR A 156 -9.22 8.24 -9.30
C TYR A 156 -8.79 9.62 -8.79
N ARG A 157 -9.61 10.29 -7.96
CA ARG A 157 -9.31 11.59 -7.35
C ARG A 157 -8.88 11.46 -5.90
#